data_AF-A0A1Q7LPE4-F1
#
_entry.id   AF-A0A1Q7LPE4-F1
#
_cell.length_a   1.000
_cell.length_b   1.000
_cell.length_c   1.000
_cell.angle_alpha   90.00
_cell.angle_beta   90.00
_cell.angle_gamma   90.00
#
_symmetry.space_group_name_H-M   'P 1'
#
loop_
_entity.id
_entity.type
_entity.pdbx_description
1 polymer ?
#
loop_
_entity_poly.entity_id
_entity_poly.type
_entity_poly.pdbx_seq_one_letter_code
_entity_poly.pdbx_strand_id
1 'polypeptide(L)'
;MVLSFLTILAVATTLTVNQAYSNSTVGLVCVSAVANSCPAAPAVFTADPGNQLRVRVVTQSIDAFDSYSVAVGVNQSILKVASVDATGGLLQNLHYMICTGENGDPCGYWLGLGSGDVRVSASGMVTQAPTTGLLFTITYIVLARTAASPIVLFDQVSPSGWSCGCALFSNSVPQKGFMSDVQGGSFANPPTNQPLIGDMNRDCVVNILDIGIIARAFDLREASNLWNPEADLNHDRMVNILDVAMAGMHFDQRC
;
A
#
# COMPACT_ATOMS: atom_id res chain seq x y z
N MET A 1 -6.48 10.07 74.75
CA MET A 1 -5.12 10.19 74.16
C MET A 1 -4.51 8.81 74.19
N VAL A 2 -4.24 8.07 73.11
CA VAL A 2 -4.05 8.39 71.69
C VAL A 2 -4.50 7.14 70.91
N LEU A 3 -5.40 7.27 69.91
CA LEU A 3 -5.67 6.21 68.94
C LEU A 3 -4.56 6.28 67.88
N SER A 4 -3.73 5.24 67.79
CA SER A 4 -2.69 5.12 66.76
C SER A 4 -3.33 4.55 65.48
N PHE A 5 -3.43 5.39 64.45
CA PHE A 5 -3.82 4.95 63.10
C PHE A 5 -2.61 4.26 62.45
N LEU A 6 -2.75 2.98 62.10
CA LEU A 6 -1.79 2.26 61.27
C LEU A 6 -2.13 2.56 59.80
N THR A 7 -1.38 3.46 59.17
CA THR A 7 -1.48 3.73 57.74
C THR A 7 -0.78 2.61 56.95
N ILE A 8 -1.56 1.76 56.27
CA ILE A 8 -1.02 0.82 55.29
C ILE A 8 -0.70 1.62 54.03
N LEU A 9 0.59 1.90 53.82
CA LEU A 9 1.08 2.52 52.59
C LEU A 9 1.12 1.43 51.50
N ALA A 10 0.08 1.36 50.67
CA ALA A 10 0.10 0.54 49.47
C ALA A 10 1.09 1.16 48.46
N VAL A 11 2.30 0.61 48.39
CA VAL A 11 3.25 0.94 47.33
C VAL A 11 2.74 0.28 46.06
N ALA A 12 2.01 1.04 45.25
CA ALA A 12 1.73 0.66 43.87
C ALA A 12 3.03 0.78 43.08
N THR A 13 3.80 -0.31 43.02
CA THR A 13 4.90 -0.41 42.06
C THR A 13 4.29 -0.48 40.68
N THR A 14 4.33 0.63 39.95
CA THR A 14 4.16 0.63 38.50
C THR A 14 5.34 -0.15 37.92
N LEU A 15 5.11 -1.42 37.55
CA LEU A 15 6.02 -2.15 36.67
C LEU A 15 5.91 -1.50 35.28
N THR A 16 6.74 -0.49 35.03
CA THR A 16 7.02 -0.05 33.66
C THR A 16 7.90 -1.13 33.02
N VAL A 17 7.28 -2.05 32.28
CA VAL A 17 8.04 -2.91 31.36
C VAL A 17 8.48 -2.02 30.20
N ASN A 18 9.61 -1.32 30.38
CA ASN A 18 10.35 -0.78 29.26
C ASN A 18 10.88 -1.99 28.50
N GLN A 19 10.15 -2.47 27.48
CA GLN A 19 10.71 -3.45 26.56
C GLN A 19 11.85 -2.76 25.81
N ALA A 20 13.07 -2.96 26.29
CA ALA A 20 14.28 -2.57 25.60
C ALA A 20 14.45 -3.51 24.40
N TYR A 21 14.05 -3.06 23.21
CA TYR A 21 14.38 -3.76 21.97
C TYR A 21 15.90 -3.75 21.79
N SER A 22 16.51 -4.92 21.56
CA SER A 22 17.93 -4.98 21.24
C SER A 22 18.20 -4.37 19.86
N ASN A 23 19.22 -3.52 19.73
CA ASN A 23 19.68 -2.90 18.45
C ASN A 23 20.23 -3.89 17.40
N SER A 24 20.09 -5.21 17.60
CA SER A 24 20.49 -6.22 16.64
C SER A 24 19.28 -6.57 15.78
N THR A 25 19.31 -6.21 14.50
CA THR A 25 18.30 -6.66 13.55
C THR A 25 18.55 -8.13 13.21
N VAL A 26 17.49 -8.94 13.22
CA VAL A 26 17.56 -10.36 12.83
C VAL A 26 16.59 -10.59 11.69
N GLY A 27 17.16 -10.95 10.53
CA GLY A 27 16.42 -11.22 9.30
C GLY A 27 15.79 -9.96 8.67
N LEU A 28 14.81 -10.19 7.79
CA LEU A 28 14.19 -9.16 6.97
C LEU A 28 12.67 -9.30 6.96
N VAL A 29 11.96 -8.18 7.05
CA VAL A 29 10.53 -8.09 6.72
C VAL A 29 10.38 -7.29 5.44
N CYS A 30 9.59 -7.78 4.49
CA CYS A 30 9.46 -7.13 3.20
C CYS A 30 8.02 -7.11 2.71
N VAL A 31 7.77 -6.20 1.77
CA VAL A 31 6.62 -6.33 0.87
C VAL A 31 6.99 -7.24 -0.31
N SER A 32 6.10 -8.16 -0.68
CA SER A 32 6.36 -9.18 -1.68
C SER A 32 5.11 -9.52 -2.50
N ALA A 33 5.33 -9.98 -3.73
CA ALA A 33 4.30 -10.57 -4.58
C ALA A 33 4.08 -12.05 -4.29
N VAL A 34 4.94 -12.69 -3.50
CA VAL A 34 4.82 -14.10 -3.07
C VAL A 34 4.73 -14.18 -1.54
N ALA A 35 4.32 -15.33 -1.00
CA ALA A 35 4.04 -15.48 0.43
C ALA A 35 5.21 -16.04 1.26
N ASN A 36 6.28 -16.48 0.60
CA ASN A 36 7.29 -17.36 1.20
C ASN A 36 8.73 -16.84 1.09
N SER A 37 8.96 -15.65 0.53
CA SER A 37 10.30 -15.06 0.42
C SER A 37 10.26 -13.55 0.18
N CYS A 38 11.32 -12.87 0.61
CA CYS A 38 11.58 -11.50 0.22
C CYS A 38 12.30 -11.43 -1.13
N PRO A 39 11.96 -10.44 -1.98
CA PRO A 39 12.68 -10.21 -3.21
C PRO A 39 14.08 -9.66 -2.92
N ALA A 40 15.04 -9.94 -3.82
CA ALA A 40 16.43 -9.48 -3.68
C ALA A 40 16.59 -7.94 -3.79
N ALA A 41 15.58 -7.25 -4.30
CA ALA A 41 15.49 -5.80 -4.37
C ALA A 41 14.05 -5.36 -4.03
N PRO A 42 13.81 -4.10 -3.63
CA PRO A 42 12.48 -3.58 -3.36
C PRO A 42 11.48 -3.91 -4.48
N ALA A 43 10.33 -4.48 -4.11
CA ALA A 43 9.34 -4.92 -5.08
C ALA A 43 8.69 -3.75 -5.82
N VAL A 44 8.49 -3.88 -7.13
CA VAL A 44 7.68 -2.96 -7.92
C VAL A 44 6.35 -3.63 -8.27
N PHE A 45 5.26 -3.04 -7.80
CA PHE A 45 3.90 -3.52 -8.03
C PHE A 45 3.22 -2.69 -9.12
N THR A 46 2.41 -3.35 -9.96
CA THR A 46 1.72 -2.73 -11.09
C THR A 46 0.27 -3.22 -11.13
N ALA A 47 -0.69 -2.33 -11.35
CA ALA A 47 -2.09 -2.66 -11.60
C ALA A 47 -2.82 -1.42 -12.14
N ASP A 48 -3.81 -1.61 -13.01
CA ASP A 48 -4.59 -0.50 -13.59
C ASP A 48 -5.58 0.12 -12.58
N PRO A 49 -5.90 1.42 -12.71
CA PRO A 49 -6.94 2.06 -11.91
C PRO A 49 -8.27 1.27 -11.95
N GLY A 50 -8.92 1.14 -10.80
CA GLY A 50 -10.12 0.33 -10.60
C GLY A 50 -9.86 -1.14 -10.28
N ASN A 51 -8.67 -1.67 -10.59
CA ASN A 51 -8.30 -3.04 -10.24
C ASN A 51 -7.76 -3.15 -8.81
N GLN A 52 -7.76 -4.40 -8.31
CA GLN A 52 -7.18 -4.72 -7.03
C GLN A 52 -5.68 -5.03 -7.16
N LEU A 53 -4.91 -4.56 -6.18
CA LEU A 53 -3.49 -4.85 -6.00
C LEU A 53 -3.28 -5.62 -4.71
N ARG A 54 -2.64 -6.78 -4.77
CA ARG A 54 -2.34 -7.60 -3.59
C ARG A 54 -0.87 -7.45 -3.17
N VAL A 55 -0.65 -6.97 -1.95
CA VAL A 55 0.67 -6.78 -1.35
C VAL A 55 0.77 -7.70 -0.13
N ARG A 56 1.79 -8.56 -0.10
CA ARG A 56 2.03 -9.48 1.03
C ARG A 56 3.16 -8.94 1.89
N VAL A 57 3.03 -9.06 3.21
CA VAL A 57 4.11 -8.74 4.15
C VAL A 57 4.70 -10.06 4.65
N VAL A 58 5.99 -10.25 4.39
CA VAL A 58 6.67 -11.55 4.51
C VAL A 58 7.92 -11.39 5.37
N THR A 59 8.18 -12.38 6.21
CA THR A 59 9.44 -12.53 6.96
C THR A 59 10.42 -13.40 6.20
N GLN A 60 11.71 -13.12 6.33
CA GLN A 60 12.78 -13.97 5.87
C GLN A 60 13.89 -14.06 6.91
N SER A 61 14.19 -15.30 7.32
CA SER A 61 15.26 -15.62 8.27
C SER A 61 15.17 -14.85 9.59
N ILE A 62 13.96 -14.64 10.10
CA ILE A 62 13.71 -14.02 11.41
C ILE A 62 13.96 -15.05 12.53
N ASP A 63 14.33 -14.60 13.73
CA ASP A 63 14.32 -15.45 14.92
C ASP A 63 12.92 -16.03 15.23
N ALA A 64 12.84 -16.91 16.22
CA ALA A 64 11.56 -17.40 16.72
C ALA A 64 10.79 -16.25 17.37
N PHE A 65 9.51 -16.11 17.06
CA PHE A 65 8.62 -15.11 17.65
C PHE A 65 7.23 -15.69 17.86
N ASP A 66 6.46 -15.11 18.76
CA ASP A 66 5.03 -15.40 18.96
C ASP A 66 4.16 -14.16 18.84
N SER A 67 4.76 -13.01 18.57
CA SER A 67 4.04 -11.78 18.29
C SER A 67 4.84 -10.85 17.39
N TYR A 68 4.11 -10.03 16.63
CA TYR A 68 4.67 -8.99 15.79
C TYR A 68 3.78 -7.75 15.77
N SER A 69 4.36 -6.60 15.44
CA SER A 69 3.65 -5.40 15.01
C SER A 69 4.36 -4.79 13.81
N VAL A 70 3.63 -4.62 12.71
CA VAL A 70 4.17 -4.08 11.45
C VAL A 70 3.17 -3.09 10.88
N ALA A 71 3.64 -1.91 10.49
CA ALA A 71 2.85 -0.94 9.74
C ALA A 71 3.34 -0.80 8.29
N VAL A 72 2.39 -0.58 7.39
CA VAL A 72 2.58 -0.38 5.96
C VAL A 72 1.91 0.94 5.59
N GLY A 73 2.65 1.83 4.93
CA GLY A 73 2.15 3.13 4.48
C GLY A 73 2.20 3.28 2.98
N VAL A 74 1.17 3.94 2.44
CA VAL A 74 1.03 4.24 1.01
C VAL A 74 0.44 5.62 0.81
N ASN A 75 0.58 6.17 -0.39
CA ASN A 75 -0.15 7.37 -0.77
C ASN A 75 -1.63 7.04 -1.00
N GLN A 76 -2.49 7.53 -0.10
CA GLN A 76 -3.94 7.30 -0.10
C GLN A 76 -4.68 7.85 -1.33
N SER A 77 -4.10 8.80 -2.06
CA SER A 77 -4.67 9.28 -3.33
C SER A 77 -4.42 8.32 -4.50
N ILE A 78 -3.54 7.34 -4.33
CA ILE A 78 -3.13 6.37 -5.35
C ILE A 78 -3.63 4.97 -5.02
N LEU A 79 -3.49 4.55 -3.75
CA LEU A 79 -3.91 3.24 -3.26
C LEU A 79 -4.85 3.40 -2.08
N LYS A 80 -6.03 2.77 -2.17
CA LYS A 80 -6.98 2.69 -1.06
C LYS A 80 -7.04 1.27 -0.52
N VAL A 81 -7.02 1.10 0.80
CA VAL A 81 -7.17 -0.22 1.42
C VAL A 81 -8.54 -0.79 1.09
N ALA A 82 -8.57 -2.01 0.55
CA ALA A 82 -9.79 -2.77 0.25
C ALA A 82 -10.07 -3.80 1.35
N SER A 83 -9.03 -4.52 1.76
CA SER A 83 -9.09 -5.51 2.84
C SER A 83 -7.69 -5.83 3.37
N VAL A 84 -7.63 -6.34 4.60
CA VAL A 84 -6.42 -6.83 5.25
C VAL A 84 -6.73 -8.21 5.83
N ASP A 85 -5.88 -9.20 5.54
CA ASP A 85 -6.04 -10.58 5.98
C ASP A 85 -4.78 -11.09 6.67
N ALA A 86 -4.89 -11.33 7.98
CA ALA A 86 -3.83 -11.90 8.81
C ALA A 86 -3.97 -13.42 9.01
N THR A 87 -5.11 -14.02 8.62
CA THR A 87 -5.44 -15.41 8.94
C THR A 87 -4.60 -16.45 8.19
N GLY A 88 -4.05 -16.07 7.03
CA GLY A 88 -3.11 -16.89 6.26
C GLY A 88 -1.65 -16.81 6.75
N GLY A 89 -1.39 -16.13 7.88
CA GLY A 89 -0.04 -15.91 8.41
C GLY A 89 0.58 -17.11 9.13
N LEU A 90 1.84 -16.94 9.53
CA LEU A 90 2.67 -17.98 10.18
C LEU A 90 2.23 -18.37 11.60
N LEU A 91 1.55 -17.49 12.34
CA LEU A 91 1.20 -17.73 13.73
C LEU A 91 -0.02 -18.64 13.86
N GLN A 92 0.13 -19.75 14.58
CA GLN A 92 -0.98 -20.62 14.97
C GLN A 92 -1.69 -20.04 16.21
N ASN A 93 -2.97 -20.38 16.41
CA ASN A 93 -3.82 -19.77 17.47
C ASN A 93 -3.80 -18.23 17.43
N LEU A 94 -3.93 -17.71 16.21
CA LEU A 94 -3.77 -16.31 15.89
C LEU A 94 -4.80 -15.44 16.64
N HIS A 95 -4.29 -14.46 17.37
CA HIS A 95 -5.02 -13.30 17.87
C HIS A 95 -4.44 -12.07 17.19
N TYR A 96 -5.26 -11.20 16.63
CA TYR A 96 -4.77 -10.06 15.88
C TYR A 96 -5.64 -8.83 16.04
N MET A 97 -5.02 -7.69 15.80
CA MET A 97 -5.64 -6.38 15.70
C MET A 97 -5.14 -5.75 14.40
N ILE A 98 -6.08 -5.33 13.56
CA ILE A 98 -5.81 -4.57 12.34
C ILE A 98 -6.27 -3.14 12.61
N CYS A 99 -5.37 -2.20 12.33
CA CYS A 99 -5.66 -0.78 12.32
C CYS A 99 -5.52 -0.26 10.89
N THR A 100 -6.51 0.46 10.41
CA THR A 100 -6.46 1.27 9.21
C THR A 100 -6.56 2.75 9.60
N GLY A 101 -6.05 3.64 8.75
CA GLY A 101 -6.20 5.08 9.01
C GLY A 101 -7.59 5.64 8.69
N GLU A 102 -8.62 4.80 8.53
CA GLU A 102 -9.99 5.24 8.22
C GLU A 102 -10.68 5.85 9.47
N ASN A 103 -11.61 6.77 9.22
CA ASN A 103 -12.38 7.40 10.30
C ASN A 103 -13.18 6.36 11.09
N GLY A 104 -12.99 6.33 12.42
CA GLY A 104 -13.68 5.39 13.31
C GLY A 104 -12.85 4.15 13.67
N ASP A 105 -11.64 4.00 13.14
CA ASP A 105 -10.71 2.98 13.60
C ASP A 105 -10.19 3.33 15.02
N PRO A 106 -10.43 2.47 16.02
CA PRO A 106 -10.05 2.74 17.41
C PRO A 106 -8.53 2.77 17.64
N CYS A 107 -7.72 2.29 16.70
CA CYS A 107 -6.26 2.37 16.73
C CYS A 107 -5.66 3.17 15.56
N GLY A 108 -6.48 3.84 14.75
CA GLY A 108 -6.05 4.72 13.67
C GLY A 108 -5.22 5.92 14.14
N TYR A 109 -5.39 6.38 15.38
CA TYR A 109 -4.58 7.48 15.93
C TYR A 109 -3.10 7.12 16.19
N TRP A 110 -2.77 5.83 16.18
CA TRP A 110 -1.39 5.34 16.23
C TRP A 110 -0.73 5.29 14.84
N LEU A 111 -1.49 5.55 13.77
CA LEU A 111 -1.00 5.62 12.39
C LEU A 111 -0.74 7.09 12.03
N GLY A 112 0.52 7.45 11.79
CA GLY A 112 0.91 8.86 11.62
C GLY A 112 0.94 9.39 10.18
N LEU A 113 0.55 8.62 9.15
CA LEU A 113 0.63 9.07 7.74
C LEU A 113 -0.72 9.16 7.00
N GLY A 114 -1.86 8.81 7.64
CA GLY A 114 -3.22 9.03 7.11
C GLY A 114 -3.99 7.76 6.75
N SER A 115 -5.09 7.90 5.99
CA SER A 115 -6.05 6.80 5.72
C SER A 115 -5.56 5.68 4.79
N GLY A 116 -4.36 5.82 4.23
CA GLY A 116 -3.68 4.76 3.47
C GLY A 116 -2.90 3.77 4.33
N ASP A 117 -2.65 4.10 5.60
CA ASP A 117 -1.82 3.27 6.47
C ASP A 117 -2.58 2.05 7.00
N VAL A 118 -1.85 0.94 7.14
CA VAL A 118 -2.31 -0.29 7.76
C VAL A 118 -1.29 -0.73 8.80
N ARG A 119 -1.72 -0.99 10.03
CA ARG A 119 -0.92 -1.68 11.04
C ARG A 119 -1.57 -3.00 11.40
N VAL A 120 -0.78 -4.06 11.42
CA VAL A 120 -1.20 -5.37 11.92
C VAL A 120 -0.35 -5.72 13.11
N SER A 121 -1.00 -5.93 14.25
CA SER A 121 -0.38 -6.50 15.43
C SER A 121 -1.01 -7.86 15.69
N ALA A 122 -0.20 -8.89 15.84
CA ALA A 122 -0.71 -10.24 16.06
C ALA A 122 0.13 -11.00 17.07
N SER A 123 -0.48 -11.98 17.70
CA SER A 123 0.14 -12.95 18.59
C SER A 123 -0.42 -14.35 18.38
N GLY A 124 0.32 -15.36 18.82
CA GLY A 124 -0.07 -16.76 18.69
C GLY A 124 0.94 -17.69 19.34
N MET A 125 1.09 -18.89 18.78
CA MET A 125 2.12 -19.84 19.18
C MET A 125 3.50 -19.43 18.66
N VAL A 126 4.53 -19.70 19.46
CA VAL A 126 5.94 -19.43 19.11
C VAL A 126 6.34 -20.20 17.87
N THR A 127 6.91 -19.50 16.89
CA THR A 127 7.46 -20.09 15.67
C THR A 127 8.81 -20.79 15.91
N GLN A 128 9.24 -21.61 14.96
CA GLN A 128 10.57 -22.19 14.98
C GLN A 128 11.54 -21.36 14.15
N ALA A 129 12.65 -20.91 14.75
CA ALA A 129 13.70 -20.18 14.05
C ALA A 129 14.52 -21.11 13.11
N PRO A 130 14.99 -20.63 11.95
CA PRO A 130 14.66 -19.34 11.35
C PRO A 130 13.24 -19.34 10.75
N THR A 131 12.48 -18.29 11.05
CA THR A 131 11.10 -18.13 10.61
C THR A 131 11.05 -17.38 9.29
N THR A 132 10.45 -17.98 8.27
CA THR A 132 10.23 -17.37 6.95
C THR A 132 8.81 -17.66 6.47
N GLY A 133 8.10 -16.63 6.01
CA GLY A 133 6.75 -16.79 5.47
C GLY A 133 5.84 -15.58 5.70
N LEU A 134 4.56 -15.78 5.41
CA LEU A 134 3.56 -14.71 5.40
C LEU A 134 3.23 -14.24 6.82
N LEU A 135 3.21 -12.93 7.03
CA LEU A 135 2.57 -12.34 8.21
C LEU A 135 1.11 -12.04 7.94
N PHE A 136 0.85 -11.27 6.88
CA PHE A 136 -0.49 -10.88 6.44
C PHE A 136 -0.47 -10.38 5.00
N THR A 137 -1.66 -10.21 4.43
CA THR A 137 -1.86 -9.68 3.08
C THR A 137 -2.74 -8.43 3.13
N ILE A 138 -2.35 -7.38 2.41
CA ILE A 138 -3.18 -6.21 2.16
C ILE A 138 -3.64 -6.25 0.71
N THR A 139 -4.94 -6.05 0.49
CA THR A 139 -5.50 -5.82 -0.84
C THR A 139 -5.86 -4.35 -0.95
N TYR A 140 -5.33 -3.67 -1.95
CA TYR A 140 -5.63 -2.28 -2.28
C TYR A 140 -6.52 -2.19 -3.52
N ILE A 141 -7.31 -1.13 -3.64
CA ILE A 141 -7.87 -0.66 -4.91
C ILE A 141 -6.95 0.43 -5.44
N VAL A 142 -6.58 0.34 -6.72
CA VAL A 142 -5.81 1.38 -7.40
C VAL A 142 -6.76 2.52 -7.79
N LEU A 143 -6.47 3.73 -7.32
CA LEU A 143 -7.27 4.94 -7.60
C LEU A 143 -6.71 5.76 -8.76
N ALA A 144 -5.39 5.78 -8.93
CA ALA A 144 -4.71 6.62 -9.91
C ALA A 144 -3.41 5.99 -10.40
N ARG A 145 -2.95 6.46 -11.57
CA ARG A 145 -1.64 6.11 -12.13
C ARG A 145 -0.54 6.97 -11.54
N THR A 146 0.68 6.44 -11.57
CA THR A 146 1.86 7.14 -11.07
C THR A 146 3.12 6.53 -11.65
N ALA A 147 4.13 7.36 -11.92
CA ALA A 147 5.45 6.89 -12.31
C ALA A 147 6.09 6.04 -11.21
N ALA A 148 5.95 6.45 -9.95
CA ALA A 148 6.33 5.68 -8.77
C ALA A 148 5.68 6.28 -7.52
N SER A 149 5.13 5.43 -6.66
CA SER A 149 4.68 5.76 -5.31
C SER A 149 5.26 4.75 -4.31
N PRO A 150 5.94 5.19 -3.25
CA PRO A 150 6.46 4.27 -2.23
C PRO A 150 5.37 3.45 -1.55
N ILE A 151 5.71 2.21 -1.22
CA ILE A 151 5.03 1.37 -0.24
C ILE A 151 6.04 1.15 0.88
N VAL A 152 5.87 1.84 1.99
CA VAL A 152 6.86 1.89 3.07
C VAL A 152 6.46 0.95 4.20
N LEU A 153 7.44 0.28 4.79
CA LEU A 153 7.29 -0.41 6.06
C LEU A 153 7.90 0.46 7.14
N PHE A 154 7.17 0.65 8.24
CA PHE A 154 7.62 1.46 9.34
C PHE A 154 7.03 0.97 10.65
N ASP A 155 7.62 1.43 11.75
CA ASP A 155 6.95 1.47 13.04
C ASP A 155 6.94 2.90 13.53
N GLN A 156 5.77 3.38 13.95
CA GLN A 156 5.60 4.65 14.63
C GLN A 156 4.94 4.44 15.98
N VAL A 157 5.53 5.05 16.99
CA VAL A 157 4.92 5.22 18.30
C VAL A 157 4.53 6.69 18.42
N SER A 158 3.39 7.07 17.87
CA SER A 158 2.77 8.38 18.15
C SER A 158 2.08 8.31 19.51
N PRO A 159 2.20 9.29 20.42
CA PRO A 159 2.69 10.66 20.21
C PRO A 159 4.16 10.89 20.60
N SER A 160 4.95 9.85 20.89
CA SER A 160 6.35 10.03 21.32
C SER A 160 7.32 10.37 20.19
N GLY A 161 6.86 10.40 18.93
CA GLY A 161 7.63 10.87 17.78
C GLY A 161 8.74 9.90 17.32
N TRP A 162 8.74 8.67 17.83
CA TRP A 162 9.68 7.65 17.38
C TRP A 162 9.14 6.99 16.11
N SER A 163 9.87 7.13 15.01
CA SER A 163 9.66 6.32 13.81
C SER A 163 10.94 5.56 13.47
N CYS A 164 10.82 4.28 13.19
CA CYS A 164 11.88 3.48 12.57
C CYS A 164 11.37 2.94 11.23
N GLY A 165 12.28 2.71 10.29
CA GLY A 165 12.05 1.76 9.20
C GLY A 165 12.35 0.36 9.69
N CYS A 166 11.51 -0.19 10.56
CA CYS A 166 11.71 -1.51 11.17
C CYS A 166 10.39 -2.22 11.45
N ALA A 167 10.47 -3.53 11.71
CA ALA A 167 9.35 -4.35 12.17
C ALA A 167 9.64 -4.85 13.59
N LEU A 168 8.62 -4.83 14.46
CA LEU A 168 8.75 -5.23 15.86
C LEU A 168 8.28 -6.67 16.06
N PHE A 169 9.06 -7.43 16.81
CA PHE A 169 8.76 -8.80 17.18
C PHE A 169 8.98 -9.00 18.68
N SER A 170 8.25 -9.96 19.26
CA SER A 170 8.62 -10.49 20.56
C SER A 170 8.45 -11.99 20.63
N ASN A 171 9.15 -12.59 21.58
CA ASN A 171 9.07 -14.01 21.89
C ASN A 171 8.88 -14.17 23.41
N SER A 172 7.75 -14.74 23.81
CA SER A 172 7.42 -14.95 25.22
C SER A 172 8.24 -16.06 25.89
N VAL A 173 8.93 -16.94 25.14
CA VAL A 173 9.75 -18.01 25.75
C VAL A 173 11.04 -17.43 26.37
N PRO A 174 11.91 -16.73 25.62
CA PRO A 174 13.02 -16.00 26.19
C PRO A 174 12.61 -14.63 26.76
N GLN A 175 11.33 -14.23 26.69
CA GLN A 175 10.81 -12.91 27.09
C GLN A 175 11.61 -11.77 26.46
N LYS A 176 11.82 -11.85 25.14
CA LYS A 176 12.69 -10.94 24.39
C LYS A 176 11.93 -10.24 23.27
N GLY A 177 11.97 -8.90 23.27
CA GLY A 177 11.61 -8.08 22.12
C GLY A 177 12.82 -7.82 21.22
N PHE A 178 12.61 -7.81 19.90
CA PHE A 178 13.65 -7.48 18.92
C PHE A 178 13.07 -6.83 17.68
N MET A 179 13.94 -6.21 16.89
CA MET A 179 13.58 -5.54 15.64
C MET A 179 14.12 -6.33 14.46
N SER A 180 13.46 -6.20 13.31
CA SER A 180 13.97 -6.65 12.02
C SER A 180 14.16 -5.45 11.10
N ASP A 181 15.15 -5.56 10.21
CA ASP A 181 15.23 -4.67 9.06
C ASP A 181 14.00 -4.84 8.19
N VAL A 182 13.66 -3.78 7.44
CA VAL A 182 12.53 -3.80 6.51
C VAL A 182 12.94 -3.43 5.10
N GLN A 183 12.29 -4.07 4.14
CA GLN A 183 12.37 -3.74 2.72
C GLN A 183 10.99 -3.39 2.19
N GLY A 184 10.74 -2.11 2.02
CA GLY A 184 9.56 -1.61 1.33
C GLY A 184 9.57 -1.95 -0.17
N GLY A 185 8.68 -1.31 -0.89
CA GLY A 185 8.56 -1.43 -2.34
C GLY A 185 7.99 -0.15 -2.93
N SER A 186 7.51 -0.25 -4.15
CA SER A 186 6.82 0.84 -4.82
C SER A 186 5.68 0.32 -5.67
N PHE A 187 4.64 1.12 -5.79
CA PHE A 187 3.66 0.98 -6.85
C PHE A 187 4.05 1.87 -8.03
N ALA A 188 4.12 1.31 -9.22
CA ALA A 188 4.37 2.04 -10.44
C ALA A 188 3.40 1.53 -11.51
N ASN A 189 2.62 2.45 -12.05
CA ASN A 189 1.86 2.21 -13.27
C ASN A 189 1.96 3.52 -14.05
N PRO A 190 3.13 3.78 -14.67
CA PRO A 190 3.34 5.02 -15.37
C PRO A 190 2.27 5.14 -16.47
N PRO A 191 1.74 6.35 -16.71
CA PRO A 191 0.88 6.56 -17.86
C PRO A 191 1.63 6.07 -19.10
N THR A 192 1.01 5.23 -19.91
CA THR A 192 1.66 4.77 -21.12
C THR A 192 1.78 5.98 -22.04
N ASN A 193 3.00 6.35 -22.45
CA ASN A 193 3.20 7.31 -23.55
C ASN A 193 2.71 6.75 -24.91
N GLN A 194 1.84 5.73 -24.90
CA GLN A 194 1.15 5.28 -26.09
C GLN A 194 -0.02 6.23 -26.34
N PRO A 195 -0.06 6.89 -27.50
CA PRO A 195 -1.22 7.67 -27.89
C PRO A 195 -2.45 6.76 -27.84
N LEU A 196 -3.42 7.08 -26.98
CA LEU A 196 -4.74 6.48 -27.07
C LEU A 196 -5.35 6.90 -28.41
N ILE A 197 -5.85 5.94 -29.18
CA ILE A 197 -6.57 6.24 -30.42
C ILE A 197 -7.77 7.10 -30.04
N GLY A 198 -7.82 8.32 -30.58
CA GLY A 198 -8.87 9.28 -30.28
C GLY A 198 -8.63 10.18 -29.06
N ASP A 199 -7.49 10.12 -28.36
CA ASP A 199 -7.08 11.15 -27.37
C ASP A 199 -6.43 12.32 -28.13
N MET A 200 -7.26 13.28 -28.49
CA MET A 200 -6.91 14.35 -29.43
C MET A 200 -6.25 15.54 -28.73
N ASN A 201 -6.56 15.76 -27.45
CA ASN A 201 -5.95 16.82 -26.65
C ASN A 201 -4.77 16.34 -25.79
N ARG A 202 -4.50 15.03 -25.77
CA ARG A 202 -3.42 14.37 -25.00
C ARG A 202 -3.57 14.56 -23.50
N ASP A 203 -4.82 14.57 -23.02
CA ASP A 203 -5.15 14.64 -21.59
C ASP A 203 -5.26 13.25 -20.93
N CYS A 204 -4.93 12.19 -21.68
CA CYS A 204 -4.95 10.80 -21.26
C CYS A 204 -6.34 10.22 -20.99
N VAL A 205 -7.42 10.87 -21.43
CA VAL A 205 -8.78 10.34 -21.33
C VAL A 205 -9.51 10.60 -22.63
N VAL A 206 -9.86 9.56 -23.39
CA VAL A 206 -10.72 9.75 -24.57
C VAL A 206 -12.13 10.08 -24.11
N ASN A 207 -12.54 11.33 -24.30
CA ASN A 207 -13.84 11.82 -23.86
C ASN A 207 -14.48 12.75 -24.91
N ILE A 208 -15.57 13.41 -24.54
CA ILE A 208 -16.34 14.27 -25.45
C ILE A 208 -15.54 15.47 -25.96
N LEU A 209 -14.52 15.93 -25.22
CA LEU A 209 -13.64 17.00 -25.64
C LEU A 209 -12.81 16.58 -26.85
N ASP A 210 -12.36 15.33 -26.91
CA ASP A 210 -11.61 14.79 -28.04
C ASP A 210 -12.48 14.64 -29.29
N ILE A 211 -13.69 14.12 -29.12
CA ILE A 211 -14.69 14.06 -30.19
C ILE A 211 -14.97 15.47 -30.73
N GLY A 212 -15.00 16.48 -29.86
CA GLY A 212 -15.12 17.88 -30.26
C GLY A 212 -13.99 18.35 -31.17
N ILE A 213 -12.75 17.88 -30.96
CA ILE A 213 -11.60 18.19 -31.81
C ILE A 213 -11.73 17.53 -33.18
N ILE A 214 -12.17 16.27 -33.24
CA ILE A 214 -12.46 15.55 -34.50
C ILE A 214 -13.58 16.26 -35.26
N ALA A 215 -14.66 16.63 -34.56
CA ALA A 215 -15.83 17.29 -35.14
C ALA A 215 -15.50 18.65 -35.79
N ARG A 216 -14.45 19.35 -35.33
CA ARG A 216 -13.99 20.60 -35.97
C ARG A 216 -13.41 20.39 -37.37
N ALA A 217 -12.97 19.18 -37.69
CA ALA A 217 -12.44 18.81 -39.00
C ALA A 217 -13.43 17.95 -39.82
N PHE A 218 -14.66 17.77 -39.35
CA PHE A 218 -15.65 16.88 -39.99
C PHE A 218 -15.99 17.30 -41.42
N ASP A 219 -16.12 16.30 -42.31
CA ASP A 219 -16.39 16.46 -43.75
C ASP A 219 -15.31 17.24 -44.51
N LEU A 220 -14.08 17.29 -43.98
CA LEU A 220 -12.93 17.89 -44.65
C LEU A 220 -12.03 16.82 -45.29
N ARG A 221 -11.04 17.28 -46.08
CA ARG A 221 -9.98 16.47 -46.71
C ARG A 221 -8.65 17.24 -46.66
N GLU A 222 -7.53 16.57 -46.94
CA GLU A 222 -6.14 17.11 -46.88
C GLU A 222 -5.91 18.50 -47.52
N ALA A 223 -6.72 18.90 -48.51
CA ALA A 223 -6.60 20.19 -49.18
C ALA A 223 -7.31 21.37 -48.47
N SER A 224 -8.04 21.11 -47.38
CA SER A 224 -8.77 22.16 -46.64
C SER A 224 -7.88 22.82 -45.59
N ASN A 225 -7.98 24.15 -45.43
CA ASN A 225 -7.24 24.91 -44.41
C ASN A 225 -7.60 24.53 -42.96
N LEU A 226 -8.74 23.88 -42.76
CA LEU A 226 -9.23 23.44 -41.45
C LEU A 226 -9.02 21.92 -41.23
N TRP A 227 -8.37 21.26 -42.18
CA TRP A 227 -8.02 19.85 -42.06
C TRP A 227 -7.11 19.61 -40.85
N ASN A 228 -7.41 18.57 -40.09
CA ASN A 228 -6.56 18.07 -39.02
C ASN A 228 -6.12 16.65 -39.37
N PRO A 229 -4.84 16.40 -39.69
CA PRO A 229 -4.36 15.06 -40.03
C PRO A 229 -4.47 14.08 -38.86
N GLU A 230 -4.47 14.56 -37.62
CA GLU A 230 -4.64 13.70 -36.43
C GLU A 230 -6.10 13.26 -36.25
N ALA A 231 -7.07 13.93 -36.89
CA ALA A 231 -8.48 13.60 -36.78
C ALA A 231 -8.92 12.51 -37.79
N ASP A 232 -8.08 12.20 -38.79
CA ASP A 232 -8.25 11.12 -39.76
C ASP A 232 -7.64 9.84 -39.17
N LEU A 233 -8.37 9.22 -38.25
CA LEU A 233 -7.90 8.11 -37.42
C LEU A 233 -7.79 6.80 -38.20
N ASN A 234 -8.59 6.63 -39.26
CA ASN A 234 -8.53 5.45 -40.13
C ASN A 234 -7.59 5.66 -41.34
N HIS A 235 -7.03 6.86 -41.51
CA HIS A 235 -6.13 7.27 -42.59
C HIS A 235 -6.73 7.10 -43.99
N ASP A 236 -8.03 7.35 -44.15
CA ASP A 236 -8.73 7.29 -45.43
C ASP A 236 -8.72 8.64 -46.19
N ARG A 237 -8.06 9.65 -45.63
CA ARG A 237 -7.95 11.03 -46.12
C ARG A 237 -9.25 11.82 -46.05
N MET A 238 -10.21 11.39 -45.24
CA MET A 238 -11.48 12.08 -45.05
C MET A 238 -11.99 11.91 -43.60
N VAL A 239 -11.92 12.99 -42.82
CA VAL A 239 -12.50 13.02 -41.47
C VAL A 239 -14.02 12.93 -41.58
N ASN A 240 -14.58 11.81 -41.16
CA ASN A 240 -16.00 11.52 -41.25
C ASN A 240 -16.51 10.74 -40.02
N ILE A 241 -17.70 10.16 -40.12
CA ILE A 241 -18.32 9.42 -39.01
C ILE A 241 -17.51 8.18 -38.59
N LEU A 242 -16.67 7.63 -39.48
CA LEU A 242 -15.80 6.51 -39.17
C LEU A 242 -14.71 6.89 -38.16
N ASP A 243 -14.13 8.09 -38.26
CA ASP A 243 -13.15 8.59 -37.30
C ASP A 243 -13.79 8.87 -35.95
N VAL A 244 -14.97 9.50 -35.96
CA VAL A 244 -15.76 9.70 -34.74
C VAL A 244 -16.11 8.36 -34.09
N ALA A 245 -16.50 7.36 -34.89
CA ALA A 245 -16.78 6.02 -34.39
C ALA A 245 -15.52 5.34 -33.84
N MET A 246 -14.35 5.52 -34.47
CA MET A 246 -13.08 5.03 -33.96
C MET A 246 -12.73 5.62 -32.60
N ALA A 247 -12.75 6.94 -32.45
CA ALA A 247 -12.57 7.56 -31.14
C ALA A 247 -13.64 7.09 -30.13
N GLY A 248 -14.89 6.95 -30.57
CA GLY A 248 -15.99 6.43 -29.75
C GLY A 248 -15.78 4.99 -29.26
N MET A 249 -15.10 4.12 -30.02
CA MET A 249 -14.72 2.78 -29.56
C MET A 249 -13.71 2.81 -28.40
N HIS A 250 -13.01 3.94 -28.25
CA HIS A 250 -12.06 4.18 -27.17
C HIS A 250 -12.61 5.11 -26.08
N PHE A 251 -13.89 5.46 -26.10
CA PHE A 251 -14.50 6.37 -25.12
C PHE A 251 -14.30 5.87 -23.67
N ASP A 252 -14.00 6.80 -22.77
CA ASP A 252 -13.61 6.59 -21.36
C ASP A 252 -12.32 5.76 -21.14
N GLN A 253 -11.60 5.37 -22.21
CA GLN A 253 -10.29 4.77 -22.05
C GLN A 253 -9.29 5.78 -21.50
N ARG A 254 -8.37 5.29 -20.66
CA ARG A 254 -7.37 6.10 -19.99
C ARG A 254 -5.98 5.53 -20.16
N CYS A 255 -5.03 6.40 -20.50
CA CYS A 255 -3.62 6.12 -20.34
C CYS A 255 -3.33 5.99 -18.85
#